data_AF-A0A1F4DKB6-F1
#
_entry.id   AF-A0A1F4DKB6-F1
#
_cell.length_a   1.000
_cell.length_b   1.000
_cell.length_c   1.000
_cell.angle_alpha   90.00
_cell.angle_beta   90.00
_cell.angle_gamma   90.00
#
_symmetry.space_group_name_H-M   'P 1'
#
loop_
_entity.id
_entity.type
_entity.pdbx_description
1 polymer ?
#
loop_
_entity_poly.entity_id
_entity_poly.type
_entity_poly.pdbx_seq_one_letter_code
_entity_poly.pdbx_strand_id
1 'polypeptide(L)'
;MVVARLVSEFPYVASSEEGGRRYVRGIIQQLQAIKQFGDIPVDSEYLDRLHRAENGAIYVYFEDWSSEAVFLGTAVIPGEPLFFMYSEIAQEQAAKPLLIRCAKALDYEIVDM
;
A
#
# COMPACT_ATOMS: atom_id res chain seq x y z
N MET A 1 5.78 2.15 14.64
CA MET A 1 5.16 2.89 13.51
C MET A 1 5.72 2.32 12.20
N VAL A 2 4.88 1.99 11.21
CA VAL A 2 5.28 1.28 9.96
C VAL A 2 6.39 2.02 9.22
N VAL A 3 6.21 3.32 8.97
CA VAL A 3 7.22 4.16 8.27
C VAL A 3 8.58 4.10 8.97
N ALA A 4 8.61 4.18 10.30
CA ALA A 4 9.87 4.14 11.06
C ALA A 4 10.60 2.79 10.91
N ARG A 5 9.86 1.67 10.87
CA ARG A 5 10.45 0.34 10.62
C ARG A 5 11.01 0.23 9.21
N LEU A 6 10.31 0.80 8.21
CA LEU A 6 10.82 0.85 6.84
C LEU A 6 12.09 1.70 6.75
N VAL A 7 12.12 2.88 7.38
CA VAL A 7 13.29 3.77 7.40
C VAL A 7 14.50 3.09 8.07
N SER A 8 14.30 2.25 9.08
CA SER A 8 15.42 1.50 9.69
C SER A 8 15.92 0.34 8.83
N GLU A 9 15.08 -0.20 7.95
CA GLU A 9 15.41 -1.39 7.16
C GLU A 9 15.98 -1.03 5.79
N PHE A 10 15.46 0.01 5.14
CA PHE A 10 15.74 0.33 3.76
C PHE A 10 16.62 1.58 3.64
N PRO A 11 17.58 1.58 2.70
CA PRO A 11 18.51 2.69 2.54
C PRO A 11 17.83 3.96 2.00
N TYR A 12 16.69 3.80 1.33
CA TYR A 12 15.87 4.92 0.88
C TYR A 12 14.40 4.63 1.11
N VAL A 13 13.75 5.57 1.79
CA VAL A 13 12.31 5.58 2.07
C VAL A 13 11.85 7.00 1.95
N ALA A 14 10.74 7.22 1.26
CA ALA A 14 10.04 8.47 1.37
C ALA A 14 8.53 8.28 1.41
N SER A 15 7.87 9.28 1.98
CA SER A 15 6.48 9.18 2.40
C SER A 15 5.73 10.45 2.09
N SER A 16 4.44 10.31 1.77
CA SER A 16 3.54 11.41 1.46
C SER A 16 2.16 11.17 2.07
N GLU A 17 1.78 12.00 3.03
CA GLU A 17 0.41 12.01 3.58
C GLU A 17 -0.62 12.38 2.51
N GLU A 18 -0.29 13.35 1.66
CA GLU A 18 -1.18 13.74 0.55
C GLU A 18 -1.33 12.61 -0.47
N GLY A 19 -0.25 11.86 -0.72
CA GLY A 19 -0.30 10.64 -1.52
C GLY A 19 -1.22 9.59 -0.89
N GLY A 20 -1.14 9.40 0.43
CA GLY A 20 -1.99 8.48 1.18
C GLY A 20 -3.47 8.86 1.11
N ARG A 21 -3.80 10.13 1.37
CA ARG A 21 -5.16 10.68 1.23
C ARG A 21 -5.70 10.48 -0.19
N ARG A 22 -4.90 10.78 -1.21
CA ARG A 22 -5.28 10.60 -2.61
C ARG A 22 -5.57 9.14 -2.94
N TYR A 23 -4.75 8.22 -2.44
CA TYR A 23 -4.95 6.78 -2.63
C TYR A 23 -6.26 6.30 -2.02
N VAL A 24 -6.54 6.66 -0.76
CA VAL A 24 -7.80 6.31 -0.07
C VAL A 24 -9.02 6.87 -0.80
N ARG A 25 -8.96 8.14 -1.23
CA ARG A 25 -10.04 8.75 -2.05
C ARG A 25 -10.27 8.00 -3.35
N GLY A 26 -9.20 7.55 -4.01
CA GLY A 26 -9.28 6.72 -5.21
C GLY A 26 -10.05 5.42 -4.97
N ILE A 27 -9.74 4.70 -3.88
CA ILE A 27 -10.46 3.48 -3.50
C ILE A 27 -11.95 3.79 -3.24
N ILE A 28 -12.24 4.82 -2.46
CA ILE A 28 -13.62 5.21 -2.14
C ILE A 28 -14.40 5.53 -3.42
N GLN A 29 -13.81 6.29 -4.34
CA GLN A 29 -14.44 6.62 -5.63
C GLN A 29 -14.71 5.37 -6.49
N GLN A 30 -13.76 4.44 -6.55
CA GLN A 30 -13.95 3.17 -7.27
C GLN A 30 -15.06 2.32 -6.66
N LEU A 31 -15.08 2.18 -5.33
CA LEU A 31 -16.12 1.44 -4.62
C LEU A 31 -17.51 2.08 -4.79
N GLN A 32 -17.60 3.41 -4.74
CA GLN A 32 -18.84 4.13 -5.00
C GLN A 32 -19.32 3.95 -6.45
N ALA A 33 -18.41 3.97 -7.43
CA ALA A 33 -18.74 3.69 -8.82
C ALA A 33 -19.24 2.24 -9.00
N ILE A 34 -18.58 1.25 -8.39
CA ILE A 34 -19.05 -0.14 -8.40
C ILE A 34 -20.44 -0.25 -7.80
N LYS A 35 -20.70 0.41 -6.66
CA LYS A 35 -22.02 0.44 -6.01
C LYS A 35 -23.10 1.09 -6.90
N GLN A 36 -22.73 2.09 -7.70
CA GLN A 36 -23.65 2.81 -8.57
C GLN A 36 -23.98 2.04 -9.86
N PHE A 37 -23.01 1.31 -10.42
CA PHE A 37 -23.11 0.70 -11.74
C PHE A 37 -23.16 -0.84 -11.74
N GLY A 38 -22.96 -1.50 -10.60
CA GLY A 38 -22.93 -2.96 -10.49
C GLY A 38 -23.87 -3.53 -9.43
N ASP A 39 -24.21 -4.81 -9.59
CA ASP A 39 -25.01 -5.60 -8.63
C ASP A 39 -24.19 -6.08 -7.42
N ILE A 40 -22.93 -5.66 -7.30
CA ILE A 40 -22.05 -6.09 -6.21
C ILE A 40 -22.36 -5.25 -4.97
N PRO A 41 -22.82 -5.86 -3.85
CA PRO A 41 -23.04 -5.13 -2.63
C PRO A 41 -21.71 -4.63 -2.08
N VAL A 42 -21.54 -3.30 -2.06
CA VAL A 42 -20.43 -2.64 -1.37
C VAL A 42 -20.84 -2.40 0.08
N ASP A 43 -20.07 -2.98 1.00
CA ASP A 43 -20.26 -2.80 2.44
C ASP A 43 -20.10 -1.32 2.82
N SER A 44 -21.18 -0.72 3.33
CA SER A 44 -21.20 0.67 3.79
C SER A 44 -20.30 0.86 5.02
N GLU A 45 -20.18 -0.15 5.88
CA GLU A 45 -19.32 -0.07 7.05
C GLU A 45 -17.85 0.04 6.65
N TYR A 46 -17.44 -0.70 5.61
CA TYR A 46 -16.10 -0.61 5.04
C TYR A 46 -15.82 0.77 4.45
N LEU A 47 -16.76 1.36 3.70
CA LEU A 47 -16.62 2.73 3.19
C LEU A 47 -16.44 3.75 4.33
N ASP A 48 -17.21 3.62 5.41
CA ASP A 48 -17.09 4.50 6.58
C ASP A 48 -15.73 4.31 7.29
N ARG A 49 -15.21 3.08 7.36
CA ARG A 49 -13.84 2.83 7.87
C ARG A 49 -12.80 3.55 7.02
N LEU A 50 -12.88 3.45 5.69
CA LEU A 50 -11.95 4.14 4.78
C LEU A 50 -12.03 5.66 4.91
N HIS A 51 -13.23 6.23 5.01
CA HIS A 51 -13.41 7.67 5.25
C HIS A 51 -12.74 8.14 6.55
N ARG A 52 -12.85 7.37 7.63
CA ARG A 52 -12.18 7.69 8.90
C ARG A 52 -10.66 7.53 8.82
N ALA A 53 -10.19 6.54 8.05
CA ALA A 53 -8.77 6.24 7.90
C ALA A 53 -8.02 7.21 6.96
N GLU A 54 -8.74 7.96 6.10
CA GLU A 54 -8.16 8.88 5.10
C GLU A 54 -7.10 9.82 5.69
N ASN A 55 -7.39 10.48 6.80
CA ASN A 55 -6.48 11.45 7.41
C ASN A 55 -5.27 10.81 8.10
N GLY A 56 -5.30 9.50 8.36
CA GLY A 56 -4.18 8.74 8.91
C GLY A 56 -3.41 7.96 7.85
N ALA A 57 -3.81 8.04 6.57
CA ALA A 57 -3.19 7.29 5.50
C ALA A 57 -1.90 7.95 5.02
N ILE A 58 -0.85 7.14 4.84
CA ILE A 58 0.45 7.60 4.37
C ILE A 58 0.86 6.72 3.19
N TYR A 59 1.12 7.33 2.04
CA TYR A 59 1.76 6.62 0.95
C TYR A 59 3.26 6.55 1.21
N VAL A 60 3.85 5.36 1.06
CA VAL A 60 5.27 5.12 1.29
C VAL A 60 5.86 4.44 0.06
N TYR A 61 7.03 4.89 -0.34
CA TYR A 61 7.83 4.26 -1.38
C TYR A 61 9.25 4.01 -0.87
N PHE A 62 9.83 2.88 -1.22
CA PHE A 62 11.15 2.46 -0.78
C PHE A 62 11.83 1.53 -1.79
N GLU A 63 13.16 1.52 -1.79
CA GLU A 63 13.99 0.73 -2.72
C GLU A 63 15.26 0.23 -2.03
N ASP A 64 15.98 -0.67 -2.72
CA ASP A 64 17.31 -1.14 -2.30
C ASP A 64 18.36 -0.70 -3.33
N TRP A 65 19.55 -0.36 -2.87
CA TRP A 65 20.66 0.05 -3.74
C TRP A 65 21.16 -1.09 -4.63
N SER A 66 20.84 -2.34 -4.30
CA SER A 66 21.27 -3.53 -5.03
C SER A 66 20.37 -3.92 -6.19
N SER A 67 19.22 -3.27 -6.36
CA SER A 67 18.26 -3.61 -7.41
C SER A 67 18.24 -2.52 -8.47
N GLU A 68 18.64 -2.85 -9.69
CA GLU A 68 18.49 -1.96 -10.83
C GLU A 68 17.00 -1.62 -11.02
N ALA A 69 16.60 -0.44 -10.53
CA ALA A 69 15.31 0.21 -10.76
C ALA A 69 14.03 -0.45 -10.19
N VAL A 70 14.13 -1.31 -9.17
CA VAL A 70 12.94 -1.88 -8.53
C VAL A 70 12.61 -1.16 -7.22
N PHE A 71 11.46 -0.50 -7.22
CA PHE A 71 10.89 0.16 -6.05
C PHE A 71 9.58 -0.52 -5.63
N LEU A 72 9.28 -0.47 -4.33
CA LEU A 72 7.99 -0.83 -3.78
C LEU A 72 7.24 0.40 -3.31
N GLY A 73 5.96 0.48 -3.65
CA GLY A 73 5.04 1.52 -3.19
C GLY A 73 3.82 0.90 -2.53
N THR A 74 3.39 1.47 -1.40
CA THR A 74 2.17 1.06 -0.70
C THR A 74 1.53 2.22 0.05
N ALA A 75 0.20 2.18 0.22
CA ALA A 75 -0.50 3.05 1.14
C ALA A 75 -0.65 2.34 2.49
N VAL A 76 -0.08 2.93 3.54
CA VAL A 76 -0.32 2.53 4.92
C VAL A 76 -1.63 3.16 5.37
N ILE A 77 -2.70 2.37 5.39
CA ILE A 77 -4.03 2.80 5.84
C ILE A 77 -4.31 2.12 7.19
N PRO A 78 -4.60 2.88 8.26
CA PRO A 78 -4.88 2.29 9.56
C PRO A 78 -6.04 1.29 9.53
N GLY A 79 -5.79 0.06 10.00
CA GLY A 79 -6.78 -1.01 10.06
C GLY A 79 -6.91 -1.83 8.77
N GLU A 80 -6.15 -1.50 7.72
CA GLU A 80 -6.16 -2.22 6.44
C GLU A 80 -4.87 -3.02 6.23
N PRO A 81 -4.92 -4.10 5.44
CA PRO A 81 -3.72 -4.80 4.99
C PRO A 81 -2.90 -3.90 4.03
N LEU A 82 -1.60 -4.21 3.92
CA LEU A 82 -0.73 -3.52 2.99
C LEU A 82 -0.85 -4.17 1.60
N PHE A 83 -1.17 -3.35 0.61
CA PHE A 83 -1.16 -3.74 -0.79
C PHE A 83 0.03 -3.11 -1.49
N PHE A 84 0.82 -3.93 -2.17
CA PHE A 84 1.94 -3.49 -2.99
C PHE A 84 1.53 -3.55 -4.45
N MET A 85 1.83 -2.49 -5.19
CA MET A 85 1.54 -2.41 -6.62
C MET A 85 2.86 -2.41 -7.40
N TYR A 86 2.90 -3.19 -8.48
CA TYR A 86 4.00 -3.24 -9.43
C TYR A 86 3.56 -2.59 -10.74
N SER A 87 4.46 -1.88 -11.42
CA SER A 87 4.11 -1.27 -12.72
C SER A 87 4.06 -2.34 -13.83
N GLU A 88 4.87 -3.40 -13.70
CA GLU A 88 4.94 -4.51 -14.64
C GLU A 88 5.11 -5.85 -13.92
N ILE A 89 4.62 -6.95 -14.50
CA ILE A 89 4.80 -8.32 -13.96
C ILE A 89 6.29 -8.68 -13.82
N ALA A 90 7.13 -8.19 -14.73
CA ALA A 90 8.58 -8.40 -14.64
C ALA A 90 9.18 -7.76 -13.37
N GLN A 91 8.60 -6.66 -12.89
CA GLN A 91 9.02 -6.00 -11.66
C GLN A 91 8.56 -6.75 -10.41
N GLU A 92 7.46 -7.49 -10.45
CA GLU A 92 6.98 -8.30 -9.32
C GLU A 92 8.01 -9.36 -8.92
N GLN A 93 8.53 -10.13 -9.90
CA GLN A 93 9.57 -11.13 -9.62
C GLN A 93 10.87 -10.48 -9.14
N ALA A 94 11.24 -9.35 -9.72
CA ALA A 94 12.44 -8.61 -9.32
C ALA A 94 12.30 -7.95 -7.94
N ALA A 95 11.08 -7.59 -7.53
CA ALA A 95 10.77 -6.98 -6.24
C ALA A 95 10.59 -8.00 -5.12
N LYS A 96 10.46 -9.30 -5.43
CA LYS A 96 10.23 -10.35 -4.44
C LYS A 96 11.24 -10.35 -3.27
N PRO A 97 12.56 -10.18 -3.48
CA PRO A 97 13.50 -10.07 -2.36
C PRO A 97 13.21 -8.85 -1.47
N LEU A 98 12.83 -7.72 -2.07
CA LEU A 98 12.47 -6.48 -1.37
C LEU A 98 11.17 -6.66 -0.56
N LEU A 99 10.19 -7.34 -1.13
CA LEU A 99 8.91 -7.65 -0.47
C LEU A 99 9.11 -8.58 0.74
N ILE A 100 9.90 -9.65 0.60
CA ILE A 100 10.20 -10.59 1.70
C ILE A 100 10.88 -9.86 2.86
N ARG A 101 11.85 -8.99 2.54
CA ARG A 101 12.58 -8.20 3.54
C ARG A 101 11.65 -7.20 4.23
N CYS A 102 10.76 -6.56 3.48
CA CYS A 102 9.73 -5.66 4.01
C CYS A 102 8.79 -6.39 4.97
N ALA A 103 8.24 -7.54 4.55
CA ALA A 103 7.36 -8.36 5.36
C ALA A 103 8.03 -8.75 6.69
N LYS A 104 9.30 -9.19 6.63
CA LYS A 104 10.09 -9.48 7.84
C LYS A 104 10.28 -8.26 8.74
N ALA A 105 10.62 -7.10 8.18
CA ALA A 105 10.84 -5.88 8.97
C ALA A 105 9.56 -5.36 9.63
N LEU A 106 8.41 -5.60 9.01
CA LEU A 106 7.10 -5.21 9.54
C LEU A 106 6.46 -6.26 10.46
N ASP A 107 6.99 -7.49 10.48
CA ASP A 107 6.39 -8.66 11.14
C ASP A 107 5.06 -9.08 10.50
N TYR A 108 5.04 -9.12 9.17
CA TYR A 108 3.87 -9.42 8.34
C TYR A 108 4.07 -10.76 7.62
N GLU A 109 2.95 -11.45 7.37
CA GLU A 109 2.88 -12.63 6.51
C GLU A 109 2.44 -12.22 5.09
N ILE A 110 3.05 -12.83 4.07
CA ILE A 110 2.65 -12.65 2.67
C ILE A 110 1.59 -13.71 2.37
N VAL A 111 0.35 -13.26 2.16
CA VAL A 111 -0.81 -14.15 1.97
C VAL A 111 -1.14 -14.44 0.51
N ASP A 112 -0.59 -13.65 -0.43
CA ASP A 112 -0.78 -13.83 -1.87
C ASP A 112 0.42 -13.25 -2.63
N MET A 113 0.90 -13.95 -3.66
CA MET A 113 1.98 -13.52 -4.57
C MET A 113 1.54 -13.68 -6.01
#